data_AF-A0A834DND0-F1
#
_entry.id   AF-A0A834DND0-F1
#
_cell.length_a   1.000
_cell.length_b   1.000
_cell.length_c   1.000
_cell.angle_alpha   90.00
_cell.angle_beta   90.00
_cell.angle_gamma   90.00
#
_symmetry.space_group_name_H-M   'P 1'
#
loop_
_entity.id
_entity.type
_entity.pdbx_description
1 polymer ?
#
loop_
_entity_poly.entity_id
_entity_poly.type
_entity_poly.pdbx_seq_one_letter_code
_entity_poly.pdbx_strand_id
1 'polypeptide(L)'
;MGTSIFLSMSSILQRGCSKSRLLGKIVWRSFLLICIGIIVVNPNYCLGPLSWDRMRLPGVLQRLGVTYFVVAVLELLFAKPVPERGAWEGRCWSLQDVVSSWPQWLFILMLESVWLALTFFLPVPGCPTGYLGPGGIGDLGKYPNCTGGAAGYIDRLLLGEDHIYQHPSSTVLYHTRVAYDPEGILGTINSIVMAFLGVQAGKILLYHKEQTKDILVRFTAWCCLLGLISVALTKISENEGFIPVNKNLWSVSYVTTLSSFAFFILLILYPIVDVKGVWTGTPFFYPGMNSILVYVGHEVFRNYFPFQWKLQDTQSHKEHLIQNIIATALWVLIAYILYKKKIFWKI
;
A
#
# COMPACT_ATOMS: atom_id res chain seq x y z
N MET A 1 -2.37 -2.41 6.93
CA MET A 1 -2.10 -3.84 6.65
C MET A 1 -0.98 -4.40 7.55
N GLY A 2 0.24 -3.86 7.49
CA GLY A 2 1.40 -4.37 8.26
C GLY A 2 1.16 -4.54 9.77
N THR A 3 0.66 -3.49 10.44
CA THR A 3 0.36 -3.53 11.88
C THR A 3 -0.59 -4.68 12.23
N SER A 4 -1.62 -4.89 11.41
CA SER A 4 -2.60 -5.97 11.57
C SER A 4 -1.99 -7.35 11.35
N ILE A 5 -1.06 -7.51 10.40
CA ILE A 5 -0.32 -8.78 10.19
C ILE A 5 0.39 -9.15 11.49
N PHE A 6 1.21 -8.24 12.03
CA PHE A 6 2.00 -8.53 13.22
C PHE A 6 1.14 -8.84 14.46
N LEU A 7 0.11 -8.02 14.74
CA LEU A 7 -0.76 -8.21 15.90
C LEU A 7 -1.58 -9.50 15.81
N SER A 8 -2.18 -9.79 14.65
CA SER A 8 -2.98 -11.00 14.45
C SER A 8 -2.12 -12.26 14.52
N MET A 9 -0.94 -12.23 13.90
CA MET A 9 -0.02 -13.36 13.87
C MET A 9 0.52 -13.67 15.28
N SER A 10 0.94 -12.63 16.02
CA SER A 10 1.42 -12.78 17.40
C SER A 10 0.34 -13.39 18.29
N SER A 11 -0.91 -12.94 18.17
CA SER A 11 -2.03 -13.51 18.92
C SER A 11 -2.31 -14.97 18.57
N ILE A 12 -2.22 -15.36 17.29
CA ILE A 12 -2.45 -16.75 16.85
C ILE A 12 -1.32 -17.68 17.32
N LEU A 13 -0.07 -17.21 17.28
CA LEU A 13 1.09 -17.98 17.73
C LEU A 13 1.09 -18.17 19.25
N GLN A 14 0.68 -17.15 20.03
CA GLN A 14 0.49 -17.28 21.48
C GLN A 14 -0.58 -18.31 21.86
N ARG A 15 -1.58 -18.53 20.98
CA ARG A 15 -2.61 -19.59 21.16
C ARG A 15 -2.13 -20.99 20.76
N GLY A 16 -0.83 -21.18 20.48
CA GLY A 16 -0.26 -22.49 20.17
C GLY A 16 -0.55 -23.03 18.77
N CYS A 17 -0.98 -22.19 17.83
CA CYS A 17 -1.17 -22.64 16.44
C CYS A 17 0.18 -22.96 15.76
N SER A 18 0.23 -24.07 15.03
CA SER A 18 1.43 -24.45 14.27
C SER A 18 1.74 -23.47 13.13
N LYS A 19 3.03 -23.23 12.88
CA LYS A 19 3.48 -22.35 11.79
C LYS A 19 2.99 -22.83 10.42
N SER A 20 2.96 -24.14 10.17
CA SER A 20 2.48 -24.72 8.91
C SER A 20 0.99 -24.43 8.65
N ARG A 21 0.12 -24.58 9.66
CA ARG A 21 -1.30 -24.24 9.52
C ARG A 21 -1.51 -22.76 9.24
N LEU A 22 -0.70 -21.90 9.86
CA LEU A 22 -0.75 -20.46 9.63
C LEU A 22 -0.24 -20.08 8.22
N LEU A 23 0.80 -20.74 7.73
CA LEU A 23 1.26 -20.58 6.34
C LEU A 23 0.15 -20.91 5.34
N GLY A 24 -0.58 -22.02 5.54
CA GLY A 24 -1.72 -22.37 4.69
C GLY A 24 -2.81 -21.29 4.67
N LYS A 25 -3.10 -20.66 5.82
CA LYS A 25 -4.04 -19.53 5.90
C LYS A 25 -3.52 -18.30 5.15
N ILE A 26 -2.23 -18.00 5.26
CA ILE A 26 -1.60 -16.87 4.56
C ILE A 26 -1.67 -17.09 3.05
N VAL A 27 -1.31 -18.28 2.56
CA VAL A 27 -1.38 -18.64 1.13
C VAL A 27 -2.81 -18.51 0.62
N TRP A 28 -3.78 -19.11 1.31
CA TRP A 28 -5.18 -19.09 0.90
C TRP A 28 -5.76 -17.67 0.83
N ARG A 29 -5.51 -16.85 1.86
CA ARG A 29 -5.95 -15.45 1.88
C ARG A 29 -5.33 -14.64 0.74
N SER A 30 -4.03 -14.84 0.48
CA SER A 30 -3.32 -14.14 -0.60
C SER A 30 -3.88 -14.54 -1.97
N PHE A 31 -4.13 -15.83 -2.16
CA PHE A 31 -4.75 -16.37 -3.37
C PHE A 31 -6.14 -15.80 -3.60
N LEU A 32 -7.01 -15.80 -2.58
CA LEU A 32 -8.35 -15.22 -2.70
C LEU A 32 -8.33 -13.73 -3.03
N LEU A 33 -7.43 -12.95 -2.44
CA LEU A 33 -7.27 -11.54 -2.77
C LEU A 33 -6.89 -11.32 -4.23
N ILE A 34 -5.94 -12.12 -4.75
CA ILE A 34 -5.53 -12.06 -6.15
C ILE A 34 -6.69 -12.44 -7.08
N CYS A 35 -7.41 -13.52 -6.79
CA CYS A 35 -8.55 -13.97 -7.60
C CYS A 35 -9.68 -12.93 -7.64
N ILE A 36 -10.04 -12.36 -6.49
CA ILE A 36 -11.04 -11.29 -6.44
C ILE A 36 -10.55 -10.06 -7.21
N GLY A 37 -9.27 -9.70 -7.07
CA GLY A 37 -8.65 -8.60 -7.81
C GLY A 37 -8.72 -8.77 -9.32
N ILE A 38 -8.44 -9.98 -9.81
CA ILE A 38 -8.49 -10.30 -11.23
C ILE A 38 -9.91 -10.10 -11.79
N ILE A 39 -10.94 -10.53 -11.05
CA ILE A 39 -12.33 -10.37 -11.46
C ILE A 39 -12.72 -8.88 -11.47
N VAL A 40 -12.33 -8.13 -10.44
CA VAL A 40 -12.70 -6.72 -10.27
C VAL A 40 -12.00 -5.81 -11.29
N VAL A 41 -10.73 -6.06 -11.60
CA VAL A 41 -9.92 -5.19 -12.48
C VAL A 41 -10.31 -5.31 -13.96
N ASN A 42 -11.03 -6.38 -14.34
CA ASN A 42 -11.43 -6.68 -15.72
C ASN A 42 -12.96 -6.57 -15.91
N PRO A 43 -13.55 -5.36 -15.83
CA PRO A 43 -14.99 -5.18 -15.96
C PRO A 43 -15.45 -5.45 -17.40
N ASN A 44 -16.44 -6.34 -17.54
CA ASN A 44 -17.02 -6.74 -18.83
C ASN A 44 -18.43 -6.11 -19.05
N TYR A 45 -19.02 -5.50 -18.00
CA TYR A 45 -20.45 -5.20 -17.90
C TYR A 45 -21.10 -4.40 -19.06
N CYS A 46 -20.32 -3.74 -19.94
CA CYS A 46 -20.85 -3.05 -21.13
C CYS A 46 -19.98 -3.21 -22.40
N LEU A 47 -18.90 -4.00 -22.38
CA LEU A 47 -17.90 -4.07 -23.47
C LEU A 47 -17.97 -5.38 -24.28
N GLY A 48 -18.79 -6.34 -23.85
CA GLY A 48 -18.84 -7.67 -24.44
C GLY A 48 -17.70 -8.58 -23.95
N PRO A 49 -17.68 -9.86 -24.36
CA PRO A 49 -16.73 -10.85 -23.85
C PRO A 49 -15.28 -10.35 -23.95
N LEU A 50 -14.61 -10.24 -22.80
CA LEU A 50 -13.20 -9.87 -22.77
C LEU A 50 -12.38 -11.02 -23.36
N SER A 51 -11.56 -10.73 -24.37
CA SER A 51 -10.58 -11.70 -24.87
C SER A 51 -9.51 -11.93 -23.80
N TRP A 52 -9.12 -13.19 -23.62
CA TRP A 52 -8.03 -13.56 -22.71
C TRP A 52 -6.74 -12.79 -23.01
N ASP A 53 -6.53 -12.46 -24.29
CA ASP A 53 -5.35 -11.73 -24.79
C ASP A 53 -5.27 -10.27 -24.31
N ARG A 54 -6.36 -9.67 -23.82
CA ARG A 54 -6.41 -8.26 -23.35
C ARG A 54 -6.71 -8.12 -21.86
N MET A 55 -6.56 -9.22 -21.13
CA MET A 55 -6.86 -9.26 -19.72
C MET A 55 -5.78 -8.53 -18.92
N ARG A 56 -6.17 -7.52 -18.13
CA ARG A 56 -5.25 -6.83 -17.23
C ARG A 56 -4.89 -7.73 -16.05
N LEU A 57 -3.60 -7.98 -15.86
CA LEU A 57 -3.09 -8.81 -14.78
C LEU A 57 -2.79 -8.01 -13.49
N PRO A 58 -2.07 -6.87 -13.55
CA PRO A 58 -1.79 -6.08 -12.35
C PRO A 58 -3.03 -5.34 -11.88
N GLY A 59 -3.17 -5.24 -10.56
CA GLY A 59 -4.26 -4.51 -9.94
C GLY A 59 -4.02 -4.35 -8.44
N VAL A 60 -4.81 -3.47 -7.84
CA VAL A 60 -4.64 -3.06 -6.43
C VAL A 60 -4.73 -4.27 -5.50
N LEU A 61 -5.74 -5.12 -5.67
CA LEU A 61 -5.92 -6.31 -4.82
C LEU A 61 -4.84 -7.37 -5.05
N GLN A 62 -4.36 -7.52 -6.29
CA GLN A 62 -3.26 -8.42 -6.63
C GLN A 62 -1.97 -7.97 -5.92
N ARG A 63 -1.63 -6.68 -6.04
CA ARG A 63 -0.49 -6.07 -5.33
C ARG A 63 -0.63 -6.24 -3.82
N LEU A 64 -1.80 -5.96 -3.25
CA LEU A 64 -2.04 -6.14 -1.82
C LEU A 64 -1.91 -7.62 -1.40
N GLY A 65 -2.39 -8.55 -2.22
CA GLY A 65 -2.26 -9.99 -2.00
C GLY A 65 -0.80 -10.45 -1.97
N VAL A 66 0.01 -10.06 -2.96
CA VAL A 66 1.45 -10.37 -3.00
C VAL A 66 2.19 -9.70 -1.85
N THR A 67 1.89 -8.43 -1.57
CA THR A 67 2.49 -7.68 -0.47
C THR A 67 2.18 -8.34 0.88
N TYR A 68 0.92 -8.71 1.11
CA TYR A 68 0.50 -9.44 2.31
C TYR A 68 1.24 -10.77 2.42
N PHE A 69 1.30 -11.55 1.34
CA PHE A 69 1.99 -12.83 1.31
C PHE A 69 3.45 -12.70 1.75
N VAL A 70 4.23 -11.83 1.08
CA VAL A 70 5.66 -11.67 1.36
C VAL A 70 5.89 -11.21 2.79
N VAL A 71 5.17 -10.18 3.26
CA VAL A 71 5.35 -9.64 4.61
C VAL A 71 4.90 -10.65 5.68
N ALA A 72 3.78 -11.34 5.49
CA ALA A 72 3.29 -12.31 6.46
C ALA A 72 4.17 -13.57 6.54
N VAL A 73 4.71 -14.05 5.41
CA VAL A 73 5.67 -15.16 5.39
C VAL A 73 6.97 -14.74 6.06
N LEU A 74 7.50 -13.56 5.74
CA LEU A 74 8.71 -13.02 6.38
C LEU A 74 8.55 -12.91 7.89
N GLU A 75 7.39 -12.41 8.35
CA GLU A 75 7.06 -12.38 9.77
C GLU A 75 6.95 -13.79 10.38
N LEU A 76 6.29 -14.74 9.71
CA LEU A 76 6.13 -16.11 10.20
C LEU A 76 7.47 -16.85 10.37
N LEU A 77 8.38 -16.70 9.40
CA LEU A 77 9.70 -17.33 9.42
C LEU A 77 10.53 -16.86 10.61
N PHE A 78 10.58 -15.54 10.83
CA PHE A 78 11.35 -14.92 11.91
C PHE A 78 10.53 -14.64 13.17
N ALA A 79 9.32 -15.21 13.28
CA ALA A 79 8.48 -15.06 14.45
C ALA A 79 9.17 -15.63 15.68
N LYS A 80 9.50 -14.74 16.63
CA LYS A 80 10.01 -15.06 17.96
C LYS A 80 8.88 -14.91 18.98
N PRO A 81 8.85 -15.74 20.04
CA PRO A 81 7.96 -15.50 21.16
C PRO A 81 8.24 -14.12 21.74
N VAL A 82 7.18 -13.33 21.97
CA VAL A 82 7.30 -12.05 22.66
C VAL A 82 7.82 -12.37 24.07
N PRO A 83 9.01 -11.86 24.46
CA PRO A 83 9.62 -12.23 25.72
C PRO A 83 8.74 -11.78 26.89
N GLU A 84 8.46 -12.70 27.83
CA GLU A 84 7.87 -12.36 29.11
C GLU A 84 8.87 -11.53 29.94
N ARG A 85 8.35 -10.61 30.74
CA ARG A 85 9.05 -9.47 31.39
C ARG A 85 10.16 -9.83 32.38
N GLY A 86 10.58 -11.10 32.48
CA GLY A 86 11.41 -11.61 33.58
C GLY A 86 12.83 -12.05 33.25
N ALA A 87 13.27 -12.10 31.99
CA ALA A 87 14.49 -12.86 31.66
C ALA A 87 15.76 -12.06 31.29
N TRP A 88 15.75 -10.73 31.11
CA TRP A 88 16.92 -10.04 30.52
C TRP A 88 17.18 -8.63 31.08
N GLU A 89 18.01 -8.57 32.14
CA GLU A 89 18.74 -7.38 32.59
C GLU A 89 19.95 -7.13 31.68
N GLY A 90 19.83 -6.28 30.65
CA GLY A 90 20.92 -6.00 29.73
C GLY A 90 20.75 -4.71 28.93
N ARG A 91 21.84 -3.93 28.83
CA ARG A 91 21.99 -2.49 28.54
C ARG A 91 21.47 -1.91 27.20
N CYS A 92 20.66 -2.62 26.40
CA CYS A 92 20.25 -2.17 25.04
C CYS A 92 18.74 -2.20 24.78
N TRP A 93 17.94 -1.66 25.70
CA TRP A 93 16.46 -1.69 25.67
C TRP A 93 15.80 -0.80 24.59
N SER A 94 16.49 0.23 24.08
CA SER A 94 15.84 1.25 23.24
C SER A 94 15.54 0.77 21.80
N LEU A 95 16.38 -0.08 21.22
CA LEU A 95 16.28 -0.51 19.82
C LEU A 95 15.86 -1.98 19.65
N GLN A 96 15.37 -2.63 20.71
CA GLN A 96 15.09 -4.07 20.70
C GLN A 96 14.04 -4.46 19.64
N ASP A 97 13.05 -3.60 19.39
CA ASP A 97 12.04 -3.76 18.34
C ASP A 97 12.65 -3.84 16.93
N VAL A 98 13.69 -3.04 16.68
CA VAL A 98 14.44 -3.00 15.42
C VAL A 98 15.46 -4.13 15.34
N VAL A 99 16.30 -4.27 16.37
CA VAL A 99 17.41 -5.24 16.42
C VAL A 99 16.90 -6.67 16.41
N SER A 100 15.79 -6.97 17.09
CA SER A 100 15.19 -8.32 17.05
C SER A 100 14.77 -8.74 15.64
N SER A 101 14.45 -7.75 14.80
CA SER A 101 13.95 -7.89 13.43
C SER A 101 15.05 -7.74 12.37
N TRP A 102 16.34 -7.76 12.75
CA TRP A 102 17.46 -7.51 11.82
C TRP A 102 17.45 -8.37 10.54
N PRO A 103 17.08 -9.68 10.53
CA PRO A 103 17.08 -10.45 9.29
C PRO A 103 15.99 -9.98 8.32
N GLN A 104 14.87 -9.51 8.86
CA GLN A 104 13.76 -8.98 8.08
C GLN A 104 14.16 -7.63 7.48
N TRP A 105 14.81 -6.76 8.26
CA TRP A 105 15.37 -5.51 7.74
C TRP A 105 16.39 -5.75 6.63
N LEU A 106 17.28 -6.74 6.77
CA LEU A 106 18.22 -7.10 5.71
C LEU A 106 17.51 -7.51 4.41
N PHE A 107 16.45 -8.33 4.52
CA PHE A 107 15.65 -8.73 3.36
C PHE A 107 14.93 -7.53 2.69
N ILE A 108 14.36 -6.63 3.49
CA ILE A 108 13.66 -5.44 2.98
C ILE A 108 14.65 -4.47 2.34
N LEU A 109 15.82 -4.26 2.94
CA LEU A 109 16.89 -3.42 2.36
C LEU A 109 17.47 -4.03 1.07
N MET A 110 17.54 -5.37 0.98
CA MET A 110 17.92 -6.06 -0.25
C MET A 110 16.91 -5.79 -1.36
N LEU A 111 15.61 -5.93 -1.08
CA LEU A 111 14.55 -5.64 -2.04
C LEU A 111 14.59 -4.18 -2.52
N GLU A 112 14.74 -3.25 -1.58
CA GLU A 112 14.88 -1.82 -1.88
C GLU A 112 16.12 -1.53 -2.75
N SER A 113 17.25 -2.17 -2.45
CA SER A 113 18.47 -2.05 -3.24
C SER A 113 18.27 -2.58 -4.66
N VAL A 114 17.53 -3.68 -4.83
CA VAL A 114 17.16 -4.21 -6.15
C VAL A 114 16.28 -3.22 -6.90
N TRP A 115 15.28 -2.60 -6.24
CA TRP A 115 14.44 -1.58 -6.87
C TRP A 115 15.27 -0.38 -7.33
N LEU A 116 16.16 0.14 -6.48
CA LEU A 116 17.06 1.25 -6.82
C LEU A 116 17.97 0.88 -7.98
N ALA A 117 18.56 -0.32 -7.95
CA ALA A 117 19.48 -0.76 -8.98
C ALA A 117 18.77 -0.89 -10.35
N LEU A 118 17.59 -1.51 -10.38
CA LEU A 118 16.80 -1.63 -11.61
C LEU A 118 16.33 -0.27 -12.11
N THR A 119 15.93 0.63 -11.22
CA THR A 119 15.41 1.94 -11.60
C THR A 119 16.49 2.84 -12.20
N PHE A 120 17.71 2.85 -11.63
CA PHE A 120 18.76 3.77 -12.03
C PHE A 120 19.80 3.20 -13.01
N PHE A 121 20.06 1.89 -12.99
CA PHE A 121 21.13 1.28 -13.80
C PHE A 121 20.62 0.45 -14.99
N LEU A 122 19.33 0.13 -15.07
CA LEU A 122 18.80 -0.61 -16.23
C LEU A 122 18.77 0.30 -17.47
N PRO A 123 19.49 -0.01 -18.56
CA PRO A 123 19.41 0.75 -19.79
C PRO A 123 18.09 0.44 -20.51
N VAL A 124 17.24 1.45 -20.65
CA VAL A 124 16.00 1.35 -21.41
C VAL A 124 16.21 1.93 -22.82
N PRO A 125 15.91 1.20 -23.90
CA PRO A 125 16.09 1.69 -25.25
C PRO A 125 15.37 3.03 -25.50
N GLY A 126 16.12 4.04 -25.96
CA GLY A 126 15.56 5.36 -26.29
C GLY A 126 15.29 6.28 -25.10
N CYS A 127 15.64 5.87 -23.87
CA CYS A 127 15.42 6.64 -22.65
C CYS A 127 16.74 6.91 -21.91
N PRO A 128 16.86 8.02 -21.17
CA PRO A 128 18.02 8.24 -20.33
C PRO A 128 18.00 7.25 -19.15
N THR A 129 19.18 6.81 -18.72
CA THR A 129 19.32 5.94 -17.54
C THR A 129 18.81 6.65 -16.30
N GLY A 130 17.96 5.98 -15.50
CA GLY A 130 17.32 6.59 -14.33
C GLY A 130 16.12 7.48 -14.63
N TYR A 131 15.47 7.34 -15.78
CA TYR A 131 14.28 8.11 -16.11
C TYR A 131 13.10 7.77 -15.18
N LEU A 132 12.60 8.77 -14.45
CA LEU A 132 11.43 8.67 -13.53
C LEU A 132 10.21 9.44 -14.03
N GLY A 133 10.30 10.04 -15.21
CA GLY A 133 9.30 10.94 -15.74
C GLY A 133 8.08 10.23 -16.37
N PRO A 134 7.04 11.00 -16.68
CA PRO A 134 5.82 10.48 -17.31
C PRO A 134 6.00 10.16 -18.81
N GLY A 135 7.05 10.65 -19.46
CA GLY A 135 7.15 10.64 -20.92
C GLY A 135 6.12 11.57 -21.57
N GLY A 136 5.72 11.28 -22.82
CA GLY A 136 4.78 12.11 -23.57
C GLY A 136 5.30 13.53 -23.79
N ILE A 137 4.49 14.55 -23.43
CA ILE A 137 4.92 15.96 -23.46
C ILE A 137 5.77 16.37 -22.24
N GLY A 138 6.00 15.45 -21.29
CA GLY A 138 6.94 15.65 -20.19
C GLY A 138 8.36 15.92 -20.71
N ASP A 139 9.15 16.64 -19.92
CA ASP A 139 10.51 17.06 -20.28
C ASP A 139 10.58 17.76 -21.65
N LEU A 140 9.59 18.63 -21.92
CA LEU A 140 9.42 19.34 -23.20
C LEU A 140 9.29 18.41 -24.41
N GLY A 141 8.77 17.19 -24.20
CA GLY A 141 8.57 16.20 -25.27
C GLY A 141 9.83 15.47 -25.71
N LYS A 142 10.93 15.56 -24.95
CA LYS A 142 12.22 14.94 -25.32
C LYS A 142 12.17 13.40 -25.31
N TYR A 143 11.34 12.81 -24.44
CA TYR A 143 11.27 11.36 -24.22
C TYR A 143 9.84 10.82 -24.28
N PRO A 144 9.16 10.91 -25.44
CA PRO A 144 7.73 10.66 -25.54
C PRO A 144 7.33 9.22 -25.23
N ASN A 145 8.20 8.25 -25.53
CA ASN A 145 7.95 6.81 -25.37
C ASN A 145 8.53 6.22 -24.08
N CYS A 146 8.99 7.06 -23.15
CA CYS A 146 9.69 6.62 -21.94
C CYS A 146 8.78 6.54 -20.70
N THR A 147 7.47 6.43 -20.87
CA THR A 147 6.50 6.42 -19.77
C THR A 147 6.83 5.36 -18.72
N GLY A 148 7.15 5.83 -17.51
CA GLY A 148 7.48 4.99 -16.35
C GLY A 148 8.90 4.39 -16.38
N GLY A 149 9.75 4.80 -17.33
CA GLY A 149 11.16 4.40 -17.40
C GLY A 149 11.36 2.88 -17.30
N ALA A 150 12.27 2.49 -16.40
CA ALA A 150 12.60 1.08 -16.15
C ALA A 150 11.40 0.26 -15.66
N ALA A 151 10.53 0.83 -14.81
CA ALA A 151 9.36 0.11 -14.28
C ALA A 151 8.38 -0.25 -15.40
N GLY A 152 8.02 0.73 -16.24
CA GLY A 152 7.15 0.48 -17.38
C GLY A 152 7.77 -0.50 -18.39
N TYR A 153 9.07 -0.41 -18.61
CA TYR A 153 9.78 -1.32 -19.52
C TYR A 153 9.75 -2.77 -19.02
N ILE A 154 10.02 -3.01 -17.73
CA ILE A 154 9.99 -4.34 -17.12
C ILE A 154 8.57 -4.91 -17.17
N ASP A 155 7.55 -4.11 -16.87
CA ASP A 155 6.16 -4.57 -16.89
C ASP A 155 5.75 -5.00 -18.31
N ARG A 156 6.09 -4.22 -19.34
CA ARG A 156 5.83 -4.59 -20.74
C ARG A 156 6.58 -5.84 -21.18
N LEU A 157 7.83 -6.00 -20.74
CA LEU A 157 8.66 -7.16 -21.10
C LEU A 157 8.17 -8.46 -20.46
N LEU A 158 7.76 -8.42 -19.18
CA LEU A 158 7.40 -9.62 -18.41
C LEU A 158 5.92 -9.97 -18.49
N LEU A 159 5.04 -8.97 -18.50
CA LEU A 159 3.59 -9.18 -18.49
C LEU A 159 3.00 -9.09 -19.90
N GLY A 160 3.67 -8.41 -20.83
CA GLY A 160 3.15 -8.10 -22.16
C GLY A 160 2.37 -6.79 -22.20
N GLU A 161 2.38 -6.12 -23.36
CA GLU A 161 1.74 -4.81 -23.53
C GLU A 161 0.22 -4.88 -23.43
N ASP A 162 -0.40 -5.99 -23.85
CA ASP A 162 -1.86 -6.15 -23.81
C ASP A 162 -2.41 -6.47 -22.41
N HIS A 163 -1.56 -6.90 -21.49
CA HIS A 163 -1.94 -7.34 -20.13
C HIS A 163 -1.73 -6.28 -19.05
N ILE A 164 -1.34 -5.07 -19.44
CA ILE A 164 -1.12 -3.93 -18.54
C ILE A 164 -2.17 -2.82 -18.79
N TYR A 165 -2.21 -1.83 -17.89
CA TYR A 165 -3.17 -0.75 -17.98
C TYR A 165 -2.95 0.16 -19.20
N GLN A 166 -3.96 0.24 -20.07
CA GLN A 166 -3.93 0.98 -21.33
C GLN A 166 -4.25 2.48 -21.20
N HIS A 167 -4.88 2.88 -20.09
CA HIS A 167 -5.36 4.25 -19.90
C HIS A 167 -4.80 4.89 -18.62
N PRO A 168 -3.46 4.93 -18.43
CA PRO A 168 -2.87 5.54 -17.26
C PRO A 168 -3.20 7.04 -17.19
N SER A 169 -3.17 7.62 -15.99
CA SER A 169 -3.42 9.06 -15.80
C SER A 169 -2.44 9.94 -16.59
N SER A 170 -1.25 9.43 -16.90
CA SER A 170 -0.27 10.11 -17.76
C SER A 170 -0.77 10.31 -19.19
N THR A 171 -1.69 9.47 -19.69
CA THR A 171 -2.28 9.63 -21.03
C THR A 171 -3.13 10.90 -21.09
N VAL A 172 -3.85 11.22 -20.02
CA VAL A 172 -4.71 12.41 -19.96
C VAL A 172 -3.88 13.68 -19.77
N LEU A 173 -2.92 13.66 -18.83
CA LEU A 173 -2.18 14.87 -18.46
C LEU A 173 -0.96 15.14 -19.35
N TYR A 174 -0.25 14.09 -19.76
CA TYR A 174 1.00 14.17 -20.51
C TYR A 174 0.90 13.62 -21.94
N HIS A 175 -0.31 13.27 -22.41
CA HIS A 175 -0.56 12.76 -23.77
C HIS A 175 0.35 11.57 -24.14
N THR A 176 0.65 10.71 -23.17
CA THR A 176 1.46 9.52 -23.37
C THR A 176 0.74 8.51 -24.24
N ARG A 177 1.46 7.87 -25.17
CA ARG A 177 0.91 6.80 -26.03
C ARG A 177 1.26 5.39 -25.58
N VAL A 178 2.19 5.28 -24.63
CA VAL A 178 2.71 4.00 -24.15
C VAL A 178 1.90 3.53 -22.95
N ALA A 179 1.50 2.26 -22.97
CA ALA A 179 0.81 1.63 -21.85
C ALA A 179 1.71 1.53 -20.61
N TYR A 180 1.11 1.74 -19.44
CA TYR A 180 1.83 1.78 -18.17
C TYR A 180 0.91 1.38 -17.02
N ASP A 181 1.35 0.42 -16.20
CA ASP A 181 0.59 -0.02 -15.04
C ASP A 181 1.13 0.56 -13.73
N PRO A 182 0.36 1.39 -13.00
CA PRO A 182 0.78 1.86 -11.68
C PRO A 182 0.81 0.74 -10.63
N GLU A 183 0.20 -0.41 -10.92
CA GLU A 183 0.14 -1.60 -10.07
C GLU A 183 1.19 -2.67 -10.42
N GLY A 184 2.17 -2.34 -11.26
CA GLY A 184 3.20 -3.23 -11.79
C GLY A 184 4.20 -3.83 -10.79
N ILE A 185 5.15 -4.59 -11.33
CA ILE A 185 6.07 -5.48 -10.58
C ILE A 185 6.99 -4.66 -9.68
N LEU A 186 7.67 -3.65 -10.23
CA LEU A 186 8.62 -2.83 -9.46
C LEU A 186 7.92 -2.08 -8.33
N GLY A 187 6.73 -1.51 -8.56
CA GLY A 187 5.99 -0.83 -7.50
C GLY A 187 5.51 -1.76 -6.37
N THR A 188 5.41 -3.06 -6.64
CA THR A 188 5.06 -4.06 -5.62
C THR A 188 6.20 -4.24 -4.60
N ILE A 189 7.47 -4.07 -5.00
CA ILE A 189 8.61 -4.08 -4.07
C ILE A 189 8.45 -2.98 -3.03
N ASN A 190 8.20 -1.74 -3.49
CA ASN A 190 8.04 -0.59 -2.60
C ASN A 190 6.76 -0.70 -1.74
N SER A 191 5.74 -1.43 -2.22
CA SER A 191 4.55 -1.78 -1.43
C SER A 191 4.87 -2.73 -0.27
N ILE A 192 5.79 -3.69 -0.47
CA ILE A 192 6.32 -4.57 0.57
C ILE A 192 7.06 -3.75 1.64
N VAL A 193 7.91 -2.82 1.23
CA VAL A 193 8.61 -1.90 2.14
C VAL A 193 7.63 -1.09 2.99
N MET A 194 6.63 -0.46 2.35
CA MET A 194 5.59 0.30 3.05
C MET A 194 4.79 -0.56 4.04
N ALA A 195 4.42 -1.78 3.63
CA ALA A 195 3.70 -2.70 4.51
C ALA A 195 4.57 -3.16 5.69
N PHE A 196 5.87 -3.36 5.49
CA PHE A 196 6.81 -3.71 6.54
C PHE A 196 7.03 -2.56 7.55
N LEU A 197 7.06 -1.30 7.10
CA LEU A 197 7.03 -0.15 8.01
C LEU A 197 5.79 -0.16 8.92
N GLY A 198 4.64 -0.62 8.40
CA GLY A 198 3.45 -0.86 9.20
C GLY A 198 3.62 -2.00 10.22
N VAL A 199 4.37 -3.06 9.89
CA VAL A 199 4.74 -4.11 10.85
C VAL A 199 5.58 -3.52 11.98
N GLN A 200 6.52 -2.63 11.67
CA GLN A 200 7.32 -1.95 12.70
C GLN A 200 6.43 -1.16 13.66
N ALA A 201 5.42 -0.45 13.16
CA ALA A 201 4.43 0.20 14.03
C ALA A 201 3.69 -0.79 14.94
N GLY A 202 3.35 -1.99 14.43
CA GLY A 202 2.74 -3.05 15.24
C GLY A 202 3.66 -3.61 16.31
N LYS A 203 4.96 -3.74 16.01
CA LYS A 203 5.99 -4.13 16.99
C LYS A 203 6.10 -3.11 18.11
N ILE A 204 6.20 -1.83 17.78
CA ILE A 204 6.26 -0.75 18.78
C ILE A 204 5.06 -0.84 19.74
N LEU A 205 3.84 -1.00 19.21
CA LEU A 205 2.62 -1.11 20.01
C LEU A 205 2.61 -2.34 20.93
N LEU A 206 3.13 -3.49 20.49
CA LEU A 206 3.09 -4.71 21.28
C LEU A 206 4.25 -4.82 22.29
N TYR A 207 5.48 -4.49 21.88
CA TYR A 207 6.67 -4.56 22.73
C TYR A 207 6.64 -3.50 23.85
N HIS A 208 6.09 -2.31 23.58
CA HIS A 208 6.02 -1.21 24.54
C HIS A 208 4.60 -0.93 25.05
N LYS A 209 3.69 -1.92 24.97
CA LYS A 209 2.26 -1.77 25.31
C LYS A 209 2.00 -1.06 26.65
N GLU A 210 2.80 -1.34 27.67
CA GLU A 210 2.65 -0.80 29.03
C GLU A 210 3.35 0.57 29.22
N GLN A 211 4.09 1.06 28.22
CA GLN A 211 4.91 2.27 28.30
C GLN A 211 4.49 3.25 27.19
N THR A 212 3.44 4.03 27.46
CA THR A 212 2.93 5.05 26.51
C THR A 212 4.00 6.01 26.04
N LYS A 213 4.88 6.49 26.93
CA LYS A 213 5.97 7.42 26.58
C LYS A 213 6.92 6.82 25.53
N ASP A 214 7.26 5.55 25.69
CA ASP A 214 8.15 4.80 24.79
C ASP A 214 7.57 4.61 23.40
N ILE A 215 6.25 4.39 23.30
CA ILE A 215 5.52 4.31 22.03
C ILE A 215 5.56 5.67 21.33
N LEU A 216 5.23 6.75 22.04
CA LEU A 216 5.19 8.10 21.46
C LEU A 216 6.56 8.59 20.98
N VAL A 217 7.63 8.31 21.75
CA VAL A 217 9.00 8.64 21.34
C VAL A 217 9.37 7.90 20.06
N ARG A 218 9.02 6.62 19.92
CA ARG A 218 9.34 5.82 18.73
C ARG A 218 8.52 6.22 17.51
N PHE A 219 7.23 6.52 17.68
CA PHE A 219 6.42 7.06 16.58
C PHE A 219 6.96 8.41 16.10
N THR A 220 7.38 9.29 17.02
CA THR A 220 8.06 10.54 16.68
C THR A 220 9.38 10.27 15.94
N ALA A 221 10.21 9.35 16.44
CA ALA A 221 11.50 9.02 15.83
C ALA A 221 11.34 8.48 14.40
N TRP A 222 10.42 7.55 14.17
CA TRP A 222 10.12 7.00 12.83
C TRP A 222 9.51 8.05 11.91
N CYS A 223 8.59 8.89 12.42
CA CYS A 223 8.04 10.02 11.68
C CYS A 223 9.14 10.96 11.18
N CYS A 224 10.04 11.40 12.07
CA CYS A 224 11.15 12.29 11.74
C CYS A 224 12.15 11.61 10.80
N LEU A 225 12.56 10.36 11.07
CA LEU A 225 13.51 9.63 10.23
C LEU A 225 13.01 9.51 8.79
N LEU A 226 11.78 9.00 8.60
CA LEU A 226 11.20 8.82 7.27
C LEU A 226 10.91 10.17 6.59
N GLY A 227 10.53 11.18 7.37
CA GLY A 227 10.34 12.55 6.87
C GLY A 227 11.64 13.16 6.37
N LEU A 228 12.75 13.00 7.09
CA LEU A 228 14.08 13.47 6.69
C LEU A 228 14.58 12.75 5.43
N ILE A 229 14.37 11.43 5.34
CA ILE A 229 14.70 10.68 4.12
C ILE A 229 13.87 11.20 2.93
N SER A 230 12.56 11.42 3.12
CA SER A 230 11.71 11.98 2.08
C SER A 230 12.16 13.37 1.64
N VAL A 231 12.46 14.26 2.58
CA VAL A 231 12.98 15.61 2.31
C VAL A 231 14.31 15.54 1.54
N ALA A 232 15.22 14.65 1.93
CA ALA A 232 16.49 14.47 1.24
C ALA A 232 16.30 13.97 -0.20
N LEU A 233 15.39 13.02 -0.43
CA LEU A 233 15.10 12.47 -1.76
C LEU A 233 14.40 13.49 -2.67
N THR A 234 13.51 14.31 -2.12
CA THR A 234 12.72 15.29 -2.89
C THR A 234 13.40 16.64 -3.03
N LYS A 235 14.42 16.93 -2.22
CA LYS A 235 15.05 18.26 -2.09
C LYS A 235 14.03 19.38 -1.78
N ILE A 236 12.87 19.05 -1.19
CA ILE A 236 11.77 19.99 -0.97
C ILE A 236 11.29 20.63 -2.30
N SER A 237 11.49 19.94 -3.41
CA SER A 237 10.99 20.33 -4.73
C SER A 237 9.92 19.35 -5.18
N GLU A 238 8.96 19.85 -5.94
CA GLU A 238 7.91 19.03 -6.54
C GLU A 238 8.50 18.05 -7.58
N ASN A 239 9.41 18.55 -8.43
CA ASN A 239 9.88 17.82 -9.61
C ASN A 239 11.41 17.68 -9.73
N GLU A 240 12.20 18.44 -8.95
CA GLU A 240 13.67 18.50 -9.11
C GLU A 240 14.45 17.65 -8.09
N GLY A 241 13.73 16.85 -7.29
CA GLY A 241 14.33 15.89 -6.37
C GLY A 241 15.10 14.77 -7.08
N PHE A 242 15.94 14.05 -6.33
CA PHE A 242 16.55 12.81 -6.83
C PHE A 242 15.49 11.76 -7.17
N ILE A 243 14.46 11.65 -6.32
CA ILE A 243 13.28 10.81 -6.53
C ILE A 243 12.05 11.64 -6.13
N PRO A 244 11.31 12.24 -7.07
CA PRO A 244 10.10 13.00 -6.75
C PRO A 244 9.00 12.08 -6.22
N VAL A 245 8.07 12.63 -5.43
CA VAL A 245 6.96 11.87 -4.86
C VAL A 245 6.01 11.43 -5.98
N ASN A 246 6.19 10.20 -6.43
CA ASN A 246 5.41 9.63 -7.53
C ASN A 246 4.63 8.41 -7.06
N LYS A 247 3.29 8.54 -7.06
CA LYS A 247 2.35 7.47 -6.72
C LYS A 247 2.33 6.37 -7.78
N ASN A 248 2.37 6.73 -9.06
CA ASN A 248 2.26 5.78 -10.17
C ASN A 248 3.47 4.81 -10.18
N LEU A 249 4.67 5.32 -9.92
CA LEU A 249 5.88 4.49 -9.75
C LEU A 249 5.97 3.79 -8.38
N TRP A 250 5.06 4.12 -7.46
CA TRP A 250 5.16 3.77 -6.05
C TRP A 250 6.56 4.08 -5.48
N SER A 251 7.10 5.26 -5.83
CA SER A 251 8.49 5.66 -5.57
C SER A 251 8.88 5.59 -4.09
N VAL A 252 10.19 5.50 -3.82
CA VAL A 252 10.73 5.45 -2.44
C VAL A 252 10.42 6.71 -1.64
N SER A 253 10.46 7.87 -2.28
CA SER A 253 10.03 9.14 -1.67
C SER A 253 8.53 9.11 -1.36
N TYR A 254 7.69 8.53 -2.22
CA TYR A 254 6.28 8.31 -1.91
C TYR A 254 6.09 7.38 -0.70
N VAL A 255 6.80 6.25 -0.65
CA VAL A 255 6.74 5.32 0.50
C VAL A 255 7.12 6.01 1.80
N THR A 256 8.29 6.65 1.84
CA THR A 256 8.81 7.31 3.04
C THR A 256 7.93 8.47 3.49
N THR A 257 7.41 9.28 2.57
CA THR A 257 6.46 10.37 2.86
C THR A 257 5.18 9.85 3.51
N LEU A 258 4.53 8.87 2.87
CA LEU A 258 3.26 8.33 3.36
C LEU A 258 3.43 7.56 4.66
N SER A 259 4.54 6.84 4.83
CA SER A 259 4.85 6.20 6.10
C SER A 259 5.16 7.20 7.21
N SER A 260 5.85 8.31 6.93
CA SER A 260 6.06 9.40 7.90
C SER A 260 4.72 9.97 8.37
N PHE A 261 3.82 10.33 7.45
CA PHE A 261 2.48 10.77 7.80
C PHE A 261 1.66 9.72 8.55
N ALA A 262 1.79 8.43 8.20
CA ALA A 262 1.12 7.36 8.93
C ALA A 262 1.60 7.26 10.39
N PHE A 263 2.91 7.38 10.65
CA PHE A 263 3.45 7.45 12.02
C PHE A 263 3.00 8.70 12.76
N PHE A 264 2.92 9.84 12.09
CA PHE A 264 2.38 11.08 12.67
C PHE A 264 0.91 10.94 13.06
N ILE A 265 0.08 10.34 12.19
CA ILE A 265 -1.33 10.07 12.49
C ILE A 265 -1.43 9.11 13.67
N LEU A 266 -0.62 8.05 13.71
CA LEU A 266 -0.57 7.13 14.86
C LEU A 266 -0.13 7.83 16.15
N LEU A 267 0.84 8.75 16.08
CA LEU A 267 1.30 9.55 17.22
C LEU A 267 0.14 10.37 17.84
N ILE A 268 -0.78 10.87 17.02
CA ILE A 268 -1.96 11.63 17.46
C ILE A 268 -3.08 10.69 17.92
N LEU A 269 -3.38 9.65 17.14
CA LEU A 269 -4.54 8.78 17.38
C LEU A 269 -4.35 7.87 18.58
N TYR A 270 -3.15 7.32 18.79
CA TYR A 270 -2.87 6.41 19.91
C TYR A 270 -3.22 7.03 21.28
N PRO A 271 -2.76 8.24 21.66
CA PRO A 271 -3.14 8.82 22.95
C PRO A 271 -4.62 9.23 23.02
N ILE A 272 -5.26 9.61 21.90
CA ILE A 272 -6.68 9.99 21.88
C ILE A 272 -7.58 8.77 22.09
N VAL A 273 -7.27 7.67 21.40
CA VAL A 273 -8.10 6.45 21.35
C VAL A 273 -7.72 5.48 22.45
N ASP A 274 -6.44 5.08 22.56
CA ASP A 274 -6.01 3.99 23.43
C ASP A 274 -5.67 4.44 24.86
N VAL A 275 -5.25 5.70 25.06
CA VAL A 275 -4.86 6.21 26.39
C VAL A 275 -5.99 6.98 27.07
N LYS A 276 -6.51 8.02 26.40
CA LYS A 276 -7.56 8.89 26.98
C LYS A 276 -8.97 8.38 26.74
N GLY A 277 -9.18 7.50 25.75
CA GLY A 277 -10.50 6.97 25.41
C GLY A 277 -11.52 8.03 24.98
N VAL A 278 -11.08 9.20 24.51
CA VAL A 278 -11.96 10.33 24.14
C VAL A 278 -12.76 10.02 22.88
N TRP A 279 -12.21 9.15 22.02
CA TRP A 279 -12.83 8.76 20.77
C TRP A 279 -12.70 7.26 20.54
N THR A 280 -13.78 6.63 20.10
CA THR A 280 -13.87 5.20 19.84
C THR A 280 -13.44 4.80 18.42
N GLY A 281 -13.04 5.77 17.58
CA GLY A 281 -12.69 5.53 16.17
C GLY A 281 -13.87 5.61 15.20
N THR A 282 -15.08 5.99 15.66
CA THR A 282 -16.27 6.13 14.81
C THR A 282 -16.24 7.43 14.00
N PRO A 283 -16.64 7.43 12.71
CA PRO A 283 -17.24 6.33 11.97
C PRO A 283 -16.23 5.41 11.24
N PHE A 284 -14.95 5.74 11.21
CA PHE A 284 -13.94 5.04 10.39
C PHE A 284 -13.72 3.57 10.78
N PHE A 285 -14.00 3.23 12.03
CA PHE A 285 -13.97 1.85 12.51
C PHE A 285 -14.89 0.92 11.69
N TYR A 286 -16.08 1.38 11.26
CA TYR A 286 -17.05 0.56 10.54
C TYR A 286 -16.54 0.09 9.16
N PRO A 287 -16.14 0.99 8.23
CA PRO A 287 -15.54 0.56 6.97
C PRO A 287 -14.20 -0.14 7.19
N GLY A 288 -13.45 0.17 8.26
CA GLY A 288 -12.21 -0.53 8.60
C GLY A 288 -12.39 -2.04 8.81
N MET A 289 -13.47 -2.45 9.48
CA MET A 289 -13.78 -3.88 9.71
C MET A 289 -14.21 -4.64 8.45
N ASN A 290 -14.65 -3.94 7.41
CA ASN A 290 -15.16 -4.49 6.14
C ASN A 290 -14.46 -3.86 4.92
N SER A 291 -13.18 -3.53 5.05
CA SER A 291 -12.46 -2.71 4.06
C SER A 291 -12.42 -3.32 2.66
N ILE A 292 -12.20 -4.64 2.56
CA ILE A 292 -12.21 -5.34 1.26
C ILE A 292 -13.61 -5.31 0.63
N LEU A 293 -14.67 -5.49 1.43
CA LEU A 293 -16.04 -5.43 0.95
C LEU A 293 -16.36 -4.05 0.38
N VAL A 294 -16.02 -2.99 1.13
CA VAL A 294 -16.27 -1.60 0.72
C VAL A 294 -15.48 -1.28 -0.55
N TYR A 295 -14.22 -1.73 -0.65
CA TYR A 295 -13.42 -1.55 -1.86
C TYR A 295 -14.01 -2.27 -3.08
N VAL A 296 -14.25 -3.58 -2.98
CA VAL A 296 -14.81 -4.38 -4.08
C VAL A 296 -16.19 -3.85 -4.47
N GLY A 297 -17.02 -3.52 -3.48
CA GLY A 297 -18.33 -2.92 -3.71
C GLY A 297 -18.21 -1.59 -4.45
N HIS A 298 -17.29 -0.71 -4.06
CA HIS A 298 -17.10 0.56 -4.75
C HIS A 298 -16.67 0.35 -6.21
N GLU A 299 -15.72 -0.54 -6.48
CA GLU A 299 -15.27 -0.81 -7.85
C GLU A 299 -16.39 -1.39 -8.73
N VAL A 300 -17.19 -2.33 -8.20
CA VAL A 300 -18.31 -2.94 -8.93
C VAL A 300 -19.44 -1.94 -9.18
N PHE A 301 -19.79 -1.14 -8.16
CA PHE A 301 -20.90 -0.20 -8.25
C PHE A 301 -20.51 1.20 -8.70
N ARG A 302 -19.25 1.44 -9.10
CA ARG A 302 -18.72 2.78 -9.35
C ARG A 302 -19.53 3.56 -10.40
N ASN A 303 -20.06 2.88 -11.41
CA ASN A 303 -20.82 3.50 -12.51
C ASN A 303 -22.35 3.46 -12.29
N TYR A 304 -22.81 3.02 -11.12
CA TYR A 304 -24.23 2.86 -10.81
C TYR A 304 -24.74 4.00 -9.92
N PHE A 305 -25.98 4.43 -10.17
CA PHE A 305 -26.70 5.29 -9.22
C PHE A 305 -26.94 4.53 -7.91
N PRO A 306 -26.78 5.15 -6.72
CA PRO A 306 -26.44 6.55 -6.45
C PRO A 306 -24.94 6.85 -6.24
N PHE A 307 -24.02 5.92 -6.57
CA PHE A 307 -22.58 6.14 -6.37
C PHE A 307 -21.97 7.05 -7.45
N GLN A 308 -22.49 6.97 -8.67
CA GLN A 308 -22.19 7.89 -9.74
C GLN A 308 -23.43 8.16 -10.57
N TRP A 309 -23.56 9.40 -11.02
CA TRP A 309 -24.58 9.86 -11.95
C TRP A 309 -23.97 10.85 -12.93
N LYS A 310 -24.64 11.04 -14.05
CA LYS A 310 -24.23 12.00 -15.07
C LYS A 310 -24.29 13.41 -14.50
N LEU A 311 -23.18 14.12 -14.53
CA LEU A 311 -23.08 15.52 -14.13
C LEU A 311 -23.65 16.44 -15.22
N GLN A 312 -24.17 17.59 -14.81
CA GLN A 312 -24.61 18.62 -15.76
C GLN A 312 -23.39 19.32 -16.36
N ASP A 313 -22.44 19.71 -15.51
CA ASP A 313 -21.13 20.20 -15.91
C ASP A 313 -20.02 19.28 -15.40
N THR A 314 -19.28 18.68 -16.33
CA THR A 314 -18.18 17.76 -16.00
C THR A 314 -16.96 18.48 -15.42
N GLN A 315 -16.84 19.81 -15.59
CA GLN A 315 -15.77 20.62 -15.00
C GLN A 315 -16.14 21.18 -13.63
N SER A 316 -17.40 21.07 -13.21
CA SER A 316 -17.87 21.61 -11.93
C SER A 316 -17.32 20.82 -10.75
N HIS A 317 -16.35 21.39 -10.05
CA HIS A 317 -15.79 20.81 -8.82
C HIS A 317 -16.86 20.61 -7.73
N LYS A 318 -17.89 21.46 -7.69
CA LYS A 318 -18.99 21.35 -6.71
C LYS A 318 -19.81 20.08 -6.96
N GLU A 319 -20.14 19.79 -8.20
CA GLU A 319 -20.92 18.59 -8.56
C GLU A 319 -20.14 17.32 -8.26
N HIS A 320 -18.86 17.28 -8.63
CA HIS A 320 -17.96 16.18 -8.27
C HIS A 320 -17.86 16.00 -6.75
N LEU A 321 -17.71 17.10 -5.99
CA LEU A 321 -17.63 17.03 -4.54
C LEU A 321 -18.91 16.45 -3.92
N ILE A 322 -20.09 16.93 -4.35
CA ILE A 322 -21.38 16.43 -3.87
C ILE A 322 -21.52 14.93 -4.17
N GLN A 323 -21.17 14.51 -5.39
CA GLN A 323 -21.22 13.11 -5.79
C GLN A 323 -20.32 12.23 -4.92
N ASN A 324 -19.07 12.64 -4.73
CA ASN A 324 -18.12 11.89 -3.91
C ASN A 324 -18.53 11.85 -2.42
N ILE A 325 -19.08 12.94 -1.87
CA ILE A 325 -19.60 12.97 -0.50
C ILE A 325 -20.76 12.00 -0.34
N ILE A 326 -21.73 12.00 -1.26
CA ILE A 326 -22.88 11.10 -1.21
C ILE A 326 -22.42 9.64 -1.32
N ALA A 327 -21.59 9.32 -2.31
CA ALA A 327 -21.06 7.97 -2.49
C ALA A 327 -20.31 7.48 -1.24
N THR A 328 -19.47 8.34 -0.64
CA THR A 328 -18.72 8.02 0.59
C THR A 328 -19.65 7.82 1.79
N ALA A 329 -20.63 8.72 1.98
CA ALA A 329 -21.60 8.63 3.07
C ALA A 329 -22.42 7.34 2.98
N LEU A 330 -22.81 6.93 1.77
CA LEU A 330 -23.51 5.67 1.54
C LEU A 330 -22.64 4.46 1.88
N TRP A 331 -21.36 4.44 1.49
CA TRP A 331 -20.46 3.35 1.87
C TRP A 331 -20.24 3.27 3.39
N VAL A 332 -20.14 4.42 4.07
CA VAL A 332 -20.07 4.46 5.54
C VAL A 332 -21.38 3.94 6.17
N LEU A 333 -22.54 4.30 5.63
CA LEU A 333 -23.83 3.81 6.09
C LEU A 333 -23.97 2.30 5.88
N ILE A 334 -23.59 1.78 4.70
CA ILE A 334 -23.57 0.34 4.41
C ILE A 334 -22.65 -0.39 5.38
N ALA A 335 -21.43 0.12 5.60
CA ALA A 335 -20.50 -0.46 6.56
C ALA A 335 -21.05 -0.46 7.99
N TYR A 336 -21.75 0.61 8.39
CA TYR A 336 -22.43 0.70 9.68
C TYR A 336 -23.57 -0.35 9.81
N ILE A 337 -24.38 -0.54 8.77
CA ILE A 337 -25.44 -1.56 8.76
C ILE A 337 -24.84 -2.96 8.88
N LEU A 338 -23.78 -3.26 8.13
CA LEU A 338 -23.06 -4.53 8.22
C LEU A 338 -22.50 -4.76 9.61
N TYR A 339 -21.91 -3.73 10.22
CA TYR A 339 -21.42 -3.76 11.59
C TYR A 339 -22.55 -4.07 12.60
N LYS A 340 -23.70 -3.40 12.50
CA LYS A 340 -24.86 -3.66 13.37
C LYS A 340 -25.41 -5.07 13.21
N LYS A 341 -25.35 -5.63 12.00
CA LYS A 341 -25.74 -7.02 11.71
C LYS A 341 -24.64 -8.04 12.01
N LYS A 342 -23.46 -7.62 12.51
CA LYS A 342 -22.27 -8.46 12.75
C LYS A 342 -21.82 -9.26 11.52
N ILE A 343 -22.03 -8.72 10.32
CA ILE A 343 -21.58 -9.31 9.07
C ILE A 343 -20.18 -8.76 8.77
N PHE A 344 -19.18 -9.65 8.80
CA PHE A 344 -17.79 -9.31 8.53
C PHE A 344 -17.24 -10.20 7.42
N TRP A 345 -16.98 -9.62 6.25
CA TRP A 345 -16.36 -10.36 5.17
C TRP A 345 -14.85 -10.48 5.43
N LYS A 346 -14.46 -11.64 5.94
CA LYS A 346 -13.06 -11.99 6.21
C LYS A 346 -12.58 -12.94 5.12
N ILE A 347 -11.50 -12.55 4.45
CA ILE A 347 -10.77 -13.36 3.46
C ILE A 347 -9.50 -13.91 4.11
#